data_AF-A0A0F9KH23-F1
#
_entry.id   AF-A0A0F9KH23-F1
#
_cell.length_a   1.000
_cell.length_b   1.000
_cell.length_c   1.000
_cell.angle_alpha   90.00
_cell.angle_beta   90.00
_cell.angle_gamma   90.00
#
_symmetry.space_group_name_H-M   'P 1'
#
loop_
_entity.id
_entity.type
_entity.pdbx_description
1 polymer ?
#
loop_
_entity_poly.entity_id
_entity_poly.type
_entity_poly.pdbx_seq_one_letter_code
_entity_poly.pdbx_strand_id
1 'polypeptide(L)'
;MTVITKFLGSLASGDRSFRKIAFRDDVKGLTIDTVNTFDCGWETGIKKNGEWIIVEEYSDEQRAKKGHKKWIKSIKENPIQELEHCRTAMEWAFGY
;
A
#
# COMPACT_ATOMS: atom_id res chain seq x y z
N MET A 1 -11.23 31.87 -29.60
CA MET A 1 -11.26 32.15 -28.15
C MET A 1 -11.44 30.83 -27.42
N THR A 2 -10.43 30.42 -26.67
CA THR A 2 -10.28 29.07 -26.10
C THR A 2 -11.11 28.92 -24.83
N VAL A 3 -11.96 27.90 -24.77
CA VAL A 3 -12.71 27.51 -23.57
C VAL A 3 -11.76 26.73 -22.65
N ILE A 4 -11.43 27.30 -21.50
CA ILE A 4 -10.55 26.65 -20.51
C ILE A 4 -11.40 25.70 -19.66
N THR A 5 -11.10 24.42 -19.79
CA THR A 5 -11.67 23.29 -19.06
C THR A 5 -11.36 23.41 -17.57
N LYS A 6 -12.39 23.47 -16.71
CA LYS A 6 -12.23 23.40 -15.25
C LYS A 6 -12.32 21.94 -14.81
N PHE A 7 -11.17 21.29 -14.65
CA PHE A 7 -11.09 19.99 -13.98
C PHE A 7 -11.38 20.19 -12.48
N LEU A 8 -12.54 19.73 -12.02
CA LEU A 8 -12.81 19.55 -10.60
C LEU A 8 -12.07 18.29 -10.14
N GLY A 9 -10.87 18.48 -9.60
CA GLY A 9 -10.15 17.45 -8.85
C GLY A 9 -10.91 17.15 -7.55
N SER A 10 -11.57 16.01 -7.53
CA SER A 10 -12.33 15.50 -6.39
C SER A 10 -11.42 14.78 -5.39
N LEU A 11 -11.67 15.07 -4.10
CA LEU A 11 -11.20 14.42 -2.88
C LEU A 11 -9.67 14.33 -2.67
N ALA A 12 -9.13 15.33 -1.99
CA ALA A 12 -7.99 15.14 -1.10
C ALA A 12 -8.36 14.09 -0.03
N SER A 13 -7.92 12.85 -0.24
CA SER A 13 -7.82 11.87 0.84
C SER A 13 -6.88 12.42 1.90
N GLY A 14 -7.33 12.38 3.16
CA GLY A 14 -6.63 12.99 4.30
C GLY A 14 -5.13 12.71 4.27
N ASP A 15 -4.36 13.80 4.37
CA ASP A 15 -2.91 13.76 4.36
C ASP A 15 -2.44 12.91 5.54
N ARG A 16 -2.03 11.65 5.28
CA ARG A 16 -1.36 10.77 6.25
C ARG A 16 0.10 11.23 6.39
N SER A 17 0.29 12.51 6.71
CA SER A 17 1.56 13.25 6.72
C SER A 17 2.63 12.69 7.66
N PHE A 18 2.33 11.63 8.42
CA PHE A 18 3.25 10.94 9.32
C PHE A 18 3.96 9.73 8.69
N ARG A 19 3.58 9.31 7.48
CA ARG A 19 4.18 8.13 6.83
C ARG A 19 5.23 8.57 5.81
N LYS A 20 6.50 8.37 6.15
CA LYS A 20 7.59 8.58 5.20
C LYS A 20 7.69 7.35 4.28
N ILE A 21 7.39 7.55 3.00
CA ILE A 21 7.55 6.52 1.97
C ILE A 21 9.03 6.23 1.78
N ALA A 22 9.41 4.97 1.95
CA ALA A 22 10.78 4.50 1.75
C ALA A 22 10.95 3.83 0.38
N PHE A 23 9.95 3.05 -0.05
CA PHE A 23 9.93 2.38 -1.35
C PHE A 23 8.55 2.57 -1.98
N ARG A 24 8.50 2.87 -3.28
CA ARG A 24 7.26 3.00 -4.06
C ARG A 24 7.45 2.44 -5.45
N ASP A 25 6.50 1.61 -5.88
CA ASP A 25 6.44 1.05 -7.23
C ASP A 25 4.99 0.99 -7.72
N ASP A 26 4.76 1.32 -8.99
CA ASP A 26 3.47 1.13 -9.66
C ASP A 26 3.55 -0.08 -10.59
N VAL A 27 2.71 -1.08 -10.34
CA VAL A 27 2.72 -2.36 -11.06
C VAL A 27 1.32 -2.70 -11.50
N LYS A 28 1.10 -2.78 -12.82
CA LYS A 28 -0.20 -3.14 -13.43
C LYS A 28 -1.39 -2.31 -12.90
N GLY A 29 -1.15 -1.03 -12.66
CA GLY A 29 -2.18 -0.09 -12.17
C GLY A 29 -2.43 -0.13 -10.66
N LEU A 30 -1.67 -0.94 -9.90
CA LEU A 30 -1.65 -0.93 -8.44
C LEU A 30 -0.40 -0.19 -7.95
N THR A 31 -0.57 0.67 -6.94
CA THR A 31 0.56 1.32 -6.25
C THR A 31 0.96 0.49 -5.05
N ILE A 32 2.24 0.18 -4.93
CA ILE A 32 2.83 -0.54 -3.79
C ILE A 32 3.71 0.46 -3.05
N ASP A 33 3.40 0.73 -1.79
CA ASP A 33 4.21 1.58 -0.92
C ASP A 33 4.72 0.77 0.25
N THR A 34 6.00 0.93 0.56
CA THR A 34 6.53 0.52 1.85
C THR A 34 6.95 1.75 2.62
N VAL A 35 6.40 1.89 3.82
CA VAL A 35 6.55 3.06 4.69
C VAL A 35 7.14 2.62 6.02
N ASN A 36 7.85 3.54 6.68
CA ASN A 36 8.15 3.43 8.09
C ASN A 36 7.13 4.26 8.87
N THR A 37 6.43 3.62 9.78
CA THR A 37 5.40 4.18 10.66
C THR A 37 5.93 4.30 12.08
N PHE A 38 5.42 5.27 12.82
CA PHE A 38 5.83 5.48 14.21
C PHE A 38 5.29 4.41 15.16
N ASP A 39 4.09 3.88 14.86
CA ASP A 39 3.31 2.97 15.70
C ASP A 39 3.60 1.49 15.44
N CYS A 40 3.83 1.09 14.18
CA CYS A 40 3.93 -0.32 13.80
C CYS A 40 5.28 -0.69 13.16
N GLY A 41 6.23 0.25 13.09
CA GLY A 41 7.48 0.04 12.37
C GLY A 41 7.25 0.04 10.86
N TRP A 42 7.78 -0.95 10.14
CA TRP A 42 7.73 -0.97 8.68
C TRP A 42 6.50 -1.72 8.17
N GLU A 43 5.80 -1.18 7.17
CA GLU A 43 4.64 -1.84 6.55
C GLU A 43 4.66 -1.68 5.03
N THR A 44 4.17 -2.69 4.31
CA THR A 44 3.85 -2.59 2.88
C THR A 44 2.35 -2.47 2.71
N GLY A 45 1.92 -1.38 2.08
CA GLY A 45 0.56 -1.16 1.64
C GLY A 45 0.45 -1.28 0.12
N ILE A 46 -0.69 -1.80 -0.36
CA ILE A 46 -1.03 -1.81 -1.78
C ILE A 46 -2.33 -1.04 -1.97
N LYS A 47 -2.32 -0.09 -2.92
CA LYS A 47 -3.48 0.70 -3.30
C LYS A 47 -4.27 -0.01 -4.38
N LYS A 48 -5.51 -0.40 -4.08
CA LYS A 48 -6.46 -1.02 -5.02
C LYS A 48 -7.79 -0.27 -4.93
N ASN A 49 -8.32 0.17 -6.06
CA ASN A 49 -9.61 0.89 -6.14
C ASN A 49 -9.71 2.12 -5.22
N GLY A 50 -8.60 2.83 -4.98
CA GLY A 50 -8.56 4.02 -4.13
C GLY A 50 -8.26 3.73 -2.65
N GLU A 51 -8.36 2.47 -2.22
CA GLU A 51 -8.15 2.04 -0.84
C GLU A 51 -6.75 1.45 -0.65
N TRP A 52 -6.19 1.65 0.55
CA TRP A 52 -4.89 1.10 0.93
C TRP A 52 -5.09 -0.12 1.81
N ILE A 53 -4.52 -1.25 1.41
CA ILE A 53 -4.54 -2.51 2.16
C ILE A 53 -3.13 -2.77 2.66
N ILE A 54 -2.93 -2.84 3.98
CA ILE A 54 -1.62 -3.21 4.56
C ILE A 54 -1.50 -4.72 4.49
N VAL A 55 -0.60 -5.19 3.63
CA VAL A 55 -0.50 -6.62 3.28
C VAL A 55 0.59 -7.34 4.06
N GLU A 56 1.53 -6.60 4.66
CA GLU A 56 2.60 -7.18 5.48
C GLU A 56 3.30 -6.11 6.33
N GLU A 57 3.77 -6.51 7.50
CA GLU A 57 4.55 -5.69 8.43
C GLU A 57 5.93 -6.31 8.68
N TYR A 58 6.91 -5.47 9.04
CA TYR A 58 8.28 -5.87 9.21
C TYR A 58 8.93 -5.17 10.40
N SER A 59 9.79 -5.91 11.09
CA SER A 59 10.59 -5.42 12.22
C SER A 59 11.66 -4.42 11.82
N ASP A 60 12.11 -4.44 10.57
CA ASP A 60 13.27 -3.68 10.11
C ASP A 60 13.25 -3.38 8.60
N GLU A 61 14.05 -2.40 8.19
CA GLU A 61 14.15 -1.93 6.81
C GLU A 61 14.60 -3.01 5.83
N GLN A 62 15.51 -3.91 6.23
CA GLN A 62 16.03 -4.96 5.35
C GLN A 62 14.94 -5.97 5.00
N ARG A 63 14.13 -6.36 5.99
CA ARG A 63 12.93 -7.17 5.76
C ARG A 63 11.89 -6.42 4.95
N ALA A 64 11.66 -5.14 5.24
CA ALA A 64 10.73 -4.30 4.48
C ALA A 64 11.10 -4.22 2.99
N LYS A 65 12.38 -4.02 2.68
CA LYS A 65 12.90 -4.02 1.30
C LYS A 65 12.73 -5.37 0.59
N LYS A 66 12.96 -6.48 1.30
CA LYS A 66 12.73 -7.83 0.75
C LYS A 66 11.25 -8.09 0.50
N GLY A 67 10.40 -7.71 1.45
CA GLY A 67 8.96 -7.80 1.37
C GLY A 67 8.38 -6.98 0.21
N HIS A 68 8.85 -5.73 0.04
CA HIS A 68 8.45 -4.89 -1.08
C HIS A 68 8.70 -5.57 -2.43
N LYS A 69 9.92 -6.12 -2.63
CA LYS A 69 10.27 -6.86 -3.85
C LYS A 69 9.42 -8.13 -4.04
N LYS A 70 9.11 -8.83 -2.95
CA LYS A 70 8.20 -9.99 -2.96
C LYS A 70 6.82 -9.58 -3.47
N TRP A 71 6.24 -8.47 -2.99
CA TRP A 71 4.93 -7.99 -3.43
C TRP A 71 4.93 -7.49 -4.88
N ILE A 72 5.98 -6.79 -5.33
CA ILE A 72 6.14 -6.46 -6.75
C ILE A 72 6.10 -7.72 -7.61
N LYS A 73 6.87 -8.75 -7.24
CA LYS A 73 6.92 -10.01 -7.98
C LYS A 73 5.56 -10.71 -7.99
N SER A 74 4.93 -10.80 -6.82
CA SER A 74 3.60 -11.41 -6.64
C SER A 74 2.54 -10.73 -7.52
N ILE A 75 2.48 -9.40 -7.57
CA ILE A 75 1.53 -8.67 -8.45
C ILE A 75 1.88 -8.85 -9.94
N LYS A 76 3.17 -8.87 -10.29
CA LYS A 76 3.60 -9.14 -11.67
C LYS A 76 3.17 -10.53 -12.15
N GLU A 77 3.17 -11.52 -11.26
CA GLU A 77 2.77 -12.89 -11.57
C GLU A 77 1.24 -13.07 -11.52
N ASN A 78 0.56 -12.51 -10.51
CA ASN A 78 -0.88 -12.60 -10.35
C ASN A 78 -1.52 -11.24 -9.94
N PRO A 79 -1.98 -10.42 -10.91
CA PRO A 79 -2.55 -9.11 -10.64
C PRO A 79 -3.98 -9.14 -10.06
N ILE A 80 -4.67 -10.28 -10.16
CA ILE A 80 -6.06 -10.43 -9.70
C ILE A 80 -6.10 -10.91 -8.24
N GLN A 81 -4.94 -11.10 -7.59
CA GLN A 81 -4.91 -11.65 -6.23
C GLN A 81 -5.81 -10.85 -5.27
N GLU A 82 -6.54 -11.61 -4.45
CA GLU A 82 -7.25 -11.05 -3.32
C GLU A 82 -6.19 -10.56 -2.32
N LEU A 83 -6.34 -9.30 -1.90
CA LEU A 83 -5.44 -8.66 -0.96
C LEU A 83 -6.19 -8.59 0.36
N GLU A 84 -5.60 -9.17 1.40
CA GLU A 84 -6.16 -9.13 2.75
C GLU A 84 -5.28 -8.25 3.63
N HIS A 85 -5.92 -7.61 4.61
CA HIS A 85 -5.18 -6.85 5.62
C HIS A 85 -4.46 -7.83 6.53
N CYS A 86 -3.14 -7.72 6.68
CA CYS A 86 -2.37 -8.69 7.48
C CYS A 86 -2.77 -8.72 8.96
N ARG A 87 -3.38 -7.64 9.46
CA ARG A 87 -3.93 -7.53 10.81
C ARG A 87 -5.24 -8.30 10.99
N THR A 88 -6.16 -8.27 10.01
CA THR A 88 -7.44 -9.00 10.09
C THR A 88 -7.26 -10.49 9.82
N ALA A 89 -6.23 -10.88 9.05
CA ALA A 89 -5.88 -12.28 8.84
C ALA A 89 -5.49 -13.01 10.15
N MET A 90 -4.94 -12.27 11.13
CA MET A 90 -4.61 -12.85 12.45
C MET A 90 -5.83 -13.05 13.35
N GLU A 91 -6.85 -12.18 13.27
CA GLU A 91 -8.07 -12.29 14.09
C GLU A 91 -8.84 -13.57 13.79
N TRP A 92 -8.85 -14.02 12.53
CA TRP A 92 -9.49 -15.30 12.15
C TRP A 92 -8.66 -16.53 12.52
N ALA A 93 -7.33 -16.41 12.56
CA ALA A 93 -6.44 -17.51 12.92
C ALA A 93 -6.41 -17.79 14.44
N PHE A 94 -6.70 -16.77 15.26
CA PHE A 94 -6.60 -16.86 16.73
C PHE A 94 -7.90 -16.57 17.49
N GLY A 95 -8.99 -16.23 16.81
CA GLY A 95 -10.35 -16.23 17.38
C GLY A 95 -10.53 -15.35 18.62
N TYR A 96 -10.48 -14.03 18.44
CA TYR A 96 -10.97 -13.07 19.44
C TYR A 96 -12.33 -12.50 19.02
#